data_AF-A0A8X6HRY6-F1
#
_entry.id   AF-A0A8X6HRY6-F1
#
_cell.length_a   1.000
_cell.length_b   1.000
_cell.length_c   1.000
_cell.angle_alpha   90.00
_cell.angle_beta   90.00
_cell.angle_gamma   90.00
#
_symmetry.space_group_name_H-M   'P 1'
#
loop_
_entity.id
_entity.type
_entity.pdbx_description
1 polymer ?
#
loop_
_entity_poly.entity_id
_entity_poly.type
_entity_poly.pdbx_seq_one_letter_code
_entity_poly.pdbx_strand_id
1 'polypeptide(L)'
;MYVSEIDVLDLVIIQRRSMKIISVFLVAIAFAFATGDNLDDAVKYIDEVLSVYVPWAVEKANLELCELPNFTHNQQNRSADGAVTNTQVIYHSGNLTGLQTVNRKSCEQPSWASGNISVVCNIVLPEIDVKYEGRYQAITGYTSPYGVHIRQFDFHVKLTVVDIEAKLEVTSSPHVKIPSIKNLEIVTAGKPEISFVTQTDVNISFEQISGHFYHKYNTLFEEFFLADYREALERAVESVTYPQSA
;
A
#
# COMPACT_ATOMS: atom_id res chain seq x y z
N MET A 1 57.53 -63.68 -20.93
CA MET A 1 56.08 -63.50 -20.68
C MET A 1 55.91 -62.04 -20.30
N TYR A 2 55.21 -61.28 -21.14
CA TYR A 2 55.09 -59.82 -21.05
C TYR A 2 54.23 -59.43 -19.84
N VAL A 3 54.75 -58.55 -18.98
CA VAL A 3 53.95 -57.83 -17.98
C VAL A 3 53.73 -56.42 -18.52
N SER A 4 52.46 -56.05 -18.60
CA SER A 4 51.89 -54.88 -19.25
C SER A 4 52.21 -53.58 -18.52
N GLU A 5 52.86 -52.64 -19.22
CA GLU A 5 52.87 -51.20 -18.93
C GLU A 5 51.53 -50.59 -19.32
N ILE A 6 50.52 -50.70 -18.47
CA ILE A 6 49.31 -49.88 -18.53
C ILE A 6 49.04 -49.41 -17.09
N ASP A 7 48.54 -48.18 -16.94
CA ASP A 7 48.01 -47.60 -15.70
C ASP A 7 48.95 -46.84 -14.76
N VAL A 8 49.74 -45.91 -15.28
CA VAL A 8 50.21 -44.76 -14.46
C VAL A 8 49.89 -43.41 -15.12
N LEU A 9 49.89 -43.32 -16.46
CA LEU A 9 49.62 -42.06 -17.15
C LEU A 9 48.15 -41.61 -17.09
N ASP A 10 47.20 -42.55 -17.14
CA ASP A 10 45.77 -42.20 -17.16
C ASP A 10 45.25 -41.72 -15.79
N LEU A 11 45.81 -42.19 -14.68
CA LEU A 11 45.43 -41.73 -13.34
C LEU A 11 45.84 -40.26 -13.09
N VAL A 12 47.01 -39.85 -13.60
CA VAL A 12 47.55 -38.49 -13.42
C VAL A 12 46.75 -37.46 -14.23
N ILE A 13 46.25 -37.84 -15.41
CA ILE A 13 45.46 -36.95 -16.27
C ILE A 13 44.05 -36.72 -15.69
N ILE A 14 43.45 -37.76 -15.08
CA ILE A 14 42.13 -37.65 -14.42
C ILE A 14 42.22 -36.75 -13.18
N GLN A 15 43.28 -36.86 -12.38
CA GLN A 15 43.44 -36.04 -11.16
C GLN A 15 43.74 -34.56 -11.47
N ARG A 16 44.43 -34.26 -12.58
CA ARG A 16 44.69 -32.87 -13.03
C ARG A 16 43.47 -32.17 -13.62
N ARG A 17 42.52 -32.92 -14.21
CA ARG A 17 41.27 -32.35 -14.74
C ARG A 17 40.25 -32.06 -13.64
N SER A 18 40.18 -32.86 -12.58
CA SER A 18 39.21 -32.62 -11.49
C SER A 18 39.59 -31.42 -10.61
N MET A 19 40.88 -31.17 -10.36
CA MET A 19 41.31 -29.99 -9.59
C MET A 19 40.91 -28.67 -10.26
N LYS A 20 41.01 -28.57 -11.59
CA LYS A 20 40.64 -27.33 -12.31
C LYS A 20 39.14 -27.03 -12.26
N ILE A 21 38.29 -28.06 -12.26
CA ILE A 21 36.83 -27.88 -12.19
C ILE A 21 36.39 -27.44 -10.78
N ILE A 22 37.00 -28.02 -9.73
CA ILE A 22 36.73 -27.64 -8.34
C ILE A 22 37.19 -26.20 -8.07
N SER A 23 38.33 -25.78 -8.61
CA SER A 23 38.79 -24.39 -8.49
C SER A 23 37.86 -23.38 -9.17
N VAL A 24 37.31 -23.70 -10.35
CA VAL A 24 36.37 -22.81 -11.04
C VAL A 24 35.03 -22.73 -10.29
N PHE A 25 34.54 -23.83 -9.72
CA PHE A 25 33.36 -23.82 -8.87
C PHE A 25 33.57 -23.03 -7.56
N LEU A 26 34.72 -23.18 -6.89
CA LEU A 26 35.02 -22.43 -5.67
C LEU A 26 35.20 -20.92 -5.92
N VAL A 27 35.77 -20.53 -7.06
CA VAL A 27 35.86 -19.11 -7.46
C VAL A 27 34.47 -18.56 -7.82
N ALA A 28 33.63 -19.31 -8.54
CA ALA A 28 32.26 -18.89 -8.84
C ALA A 28 31.39 -18.75 -7.57
N ILE A 29 31.56 -19.64 -6.59
CA ILE A 29 30.88 -19.54 -5.29
C ILE A 29 31.44 -18.37 -4.47
N ALA A 30 32.75 -18.12 -4.47
CA ALA A 30 33.35 -16.98 -3.79
C ALA A 30 32.90 -15.63 -4.39
N PHE A 31 32.68 -15.55 -5.71
CA PHE A 31 32.09 -14.37 -6.36
C PHE A 31 30.59 -14.20 -6.03
N ALA A 32 29.86 -15.30 -5.84
CA ALA A 32 28.45 -15.25 -5.43
C ALA A 32 28.25 -14.72 -4.00
N PHE A 33 29.25 -14.85 -3.12
CA PHE A 33 29.17 -14.37 -1.72
C PHE A 33 29.71 -12.96 -1.48
N ALA A 34 30.34 -12.31 -2.47
CA ALA A 34 31.05 -11.04 -2.26
C ALA A 34 30.50 -9.84 -3.05
N THR A 35 29.37 -9.98 -3.77
CA THR A 35 28.88 -8.93 -4.68
C THR A 35 27.38 -8.62 -4.56
N GLY A 36 26.69 -9.12 -3.53
CA GLY A 36 25.31 -8.74 -3.27
C GLY A 36 25.26 -7.59 -2.28
N ASP A 37 24.62 -6.47 -2.64
CA ASP A 37 24.26 -5.45 -1.65
C ASP A 37 23.55 -6.10 -0.47
N ASN A 38 23.96 -5.73 0.74
CA ASN A 38 23.47 -6.36 1.95
C ASN A 38 22.01 -5.97 2.18
N LEU A 39 21.17 -6.97 2.48
CA LEU A 39 19.79 -6.76 2.88
C LEU A 39 19.70 -5.79 4.08
N ASP A 40 20.67 -5.84 4.98
CA ASP A 40 20.72 -4.96 6.15
C ASP A 40 20.83 -3.48 5.76
N ASP A 41 21.62 -3.15 4.73
CA ASP A 41 21.79 -1.78 4.27
C ASP A 41 20.51 -1.26 3.61
N ALA A 42 19.86 -2.10 2.80
CA ALA A 42 18.59 -1.77 2.17
C ALA A 42 17.46 -1.59 3.20
N VAL A 43 17.43 -2.44 4.23
CA VAL A 43 16.50 -2.33 5.37
C VAL A 43 16.71 -1.03 6.11
N LYS A 44 17.96 -0.68 6.45
CA LYS A 44 18.29 0.55 7.15
C LYS A 44 17.90 1.78 6.33
N TYR A 45 18.16 1.77 5.03
CA TYR A 45 17.76 2.82 4.11
C TYR A 45 16.24 3.03 4.11
N ILE A 46 15.46 1.95 3.95
CA ILE A 46 13.99 2.04 3.94
C ILE A 46 13.46 2.49 5.30
N ASP A 47 14.00 1.99 6.41
CA ASP A 47 13.59 2.41 7.75
C ASP A 47 13.85 3.90 7.98
N GLU A 48 14.97 4.44 7.49
CA GLU A 48 15.25 5.88 7.53
C GLU A 48 14.26 6.69 6.68
N VAL A 49 13.99 6.26 5.44
CA VAL A 49 13.00 6.92 4.56
C VAL A 49 11.64 6.97 5.24
N LEU A 50 11.15 5.83 5.73
CA LEU A 50 9.80 5.71 6.32
C LEU A 50 9.66 6.46 7.65
N SER A 51 10.69 6.44 8.50
CA SER A 51 10.60 7.04 9.84
C SER A 51 10.94 8.52 9.90
N VAL A 52 11.81 9.02 9.00
CA VAL A 52 12.30 10.41 9.02
C VAL A 52 11.70 11.23 7.88
N TYR A 53 11.73 10.71 6.65
CA TYR A 53 11.44 11.52 5.47
C TYR A 53 9.98 11.43 5.01
N VAL A 54 9.28 10.31 5.24
CA VAL A 54 7.85 10.21 4.94
C VAL A 54 7.02 11.21 5.75
N PRO A 55 7.17 11.34 7.08
CA PRO A 55 6.44 12.37 7.84
C PRO A 55 6.67 13.79 7.29
N TRP A 56 7.94 14.13 7.01
CA TRP A 56 8.30 15.41 6.42
C TRP A 56 7.68 15.63 5.03
N ALA A 57 7.70 14.62 4.17
CA ALA A 57 7.17 14.73 2.81
C ALA A 57 5.64 14.85 2.80
N VAL A 58 4.96 14.13 3.70
CA VAL A 58 3.51 14.23 3.95
C VAL A 58 3.14 15.63 4.43
N GLU A 59 3.86 16.17 5.41
CA GLU A 59 3.68 17.55 5.88
C GLU A 59 3.89 18.55 4.74
N LYS A 60 4.98 18.39 3.98
CA LYS A 60 5.32 19.29 2.87
C LYS A 60 4.27 19.28 1.75
N ALA A 61 3.60 18.14 1.55
CA ALA A 61 2.51 17.98 0.60
C ALA A 61 1.13 18.40 1.14
N ASN A 62 1.05 18.86 2.40
CA ASN A 62 -0.20 19.16 3.13
C ASN A 62 -1.14 17.94 3.24
N LEU A 63 -0.57 16.75 3.42
CA LEU A 63 -1.31 15.48 3.51
C LEU A 63 -1.53 15.00 4.96
N GLU A 64 -1.13 15.76 5.97
CA GLU A 64 -1.40 15.40 7.39
C GLU A 64 -2.91 15.35 7.69
N LEU A 65 -3.65 16.29 7.11
CA LEU A 65 -5.10 16.39 7.11
C LEU A 65 -5.55 16.56 5.67
N CYS A 66 -5.71 15.45 4.96
CA CYS A 66 -6.14 15.48 3.56
C CYS A 66 -7.66 15.70 3.49
N GLU A 67 -8.09 16.77 2.85
CA GLU A 67 -9.50 16.98 2.53
C GLU A 67 -9.95 15.97 1.48
N LEU A 68 -11.10 15.33 1.70
CA LEU A 68 -11.68 14.37 0.78
C LEU A 68 -12.91 14.97 0.07
N PRO A 69 -13.17 14.59 -1.19
CA PRO A 69 -14.26 15.17 -1.97
C PRO A 69 -15.63 14.77 -1.42
N ASN A 70 -16.57 15.71 -1.45
CA ASN A 70 -17.97 15.46 -1.13
C ASN A 70 -18.57 14.44 -2.11
N PHE A 71 -19.49 13.61 -1.63
CA PHE A 71 -20.22 12.68 -2.49
C PHE A 71 -21.65 12.46 -2.02
N THR A 72 -22.47 11.90 -2.89
CA THR A 72 -23.88 11.67 -2.63
C THR A 72 -24.28 10.29 -3.10
N HIS A 73 -25.14 9.64 -2.32
CA HIS A 73 -25.73 8.35 -2.65
C HIS A 73 -27.25 8.50 -2.71
N ASN A 74 -27.86 8.08 -3.81
CA ASN A 74 -29.31 8.10 -4.00
C ASN A 74 -29.83 6.67 -4.14
N GLN A 75 -30.88 6.35 -3.40
CA GLN A 75 -31.54 5.05 -3.44
C GLN A 75 -33.05 5.25 -3.56
N GLN A 76 -33.70 4.45 -4.40
CA GLN A 76 -35.16 4.39 -4.47
C GLN A 76 -35.60 2.99 -4.07
N ASN A 77 -36.45 2.90 -3.06
CA ASN A 77 -37.05 1.67 -2.60
C ASN A 77 -38.56 1.73 -2.81
N ARG A 78 -39.13 0.63 -3.31
CA ARG A 78 -40.58 0.47 -3.47
C ARG A 78 -41.06 -0.63 -2.55
N SER A 79 -41.95 -0.30 -1.62
CA SER A 79 -42.55 -1.27 -0.72
C SER A 79 -43.71 -2.02 -1.37
N ALA A 80 -44.10 -3.15 -0.77
CA ALA A 80 -45.15 -4.03 -1.28
C ALA A 80 -46.54 -3.36 -1.31
N ASP A 81 -46.76 -2.35 -0.46
CA ASP A 81 -47.96 -1.50 -0.44
C ASP A 81 -47.96 -0.44 -1.56
N GLY A 82 -46.91 -0.39 -2.39
CA GLY A 82 -46.76 0.54 -3.49
C GLY A 82 -46.18 1.89 -3.11
N ALA A 83 -45.81 2.12 -1.84
CA ALA A 83 -45.14 3.36 -1.45
C ALA A 83 -43.73 3.41 -2.07
N VAL A 84 -43.32 4.63 -2.43
CA VAL A 84 -41.99 4.90 -3.02
C VAL A 84 -41.22 5.77 -2.06
N THR A 85 -40.09 5.25 -1.57
CA THR A 85 -39.16 5.98 -0.72
C THR A 85 -37.92 6.33 -1.52
N ASN A 86 -37.69 7.63 -1.72
CA ASN A 86 -36.46 8.16 -2.28
C ASN A 86 -35.56 8.60 -1.13
N THR A 87 -34.42 7.95 -0.99
CA THR A 87 -33.40 8.25 0.01
C THR A 87 -32.21 8.90 -0.68
N GLN A 88 -31.73 9.99 -0.09
CA GLN A 88 -30.52 10.69 -0.47
C GLN A 88 -29.63 10.80 0.77
N VAL A 89 -28.37 10.40 0.63
CA VAL A 89 -27.35 10.54 1.66
C VAL A 89 -26.22 11.39 1.09
N ILE A 90 -25.95 12.51 1.75
CA ILE A 90 -24.92 13.48 1.35
C ILE A 90 -23.79 13.37 2.35
N TYR A 91 -22.56 13.18 1.87
CA TYR A 91 -21.35 13.18 2.68
C TYR A 91 -20.52 14.40 2.32
N HIS A 92 -20.14 15.17 3.32
CA HIS A 92 -19.35 16.38 3.14
C HIS A 92 -18.34 16.58 4.27
N SER A 93 -17.46 17.57 4.10
CA SER A 93 -16.43 17.92 5.09
C SER A 93 -15.52 16.70 5.40
N GLY A 94 -15.20 15.91 4.37
CA GLY A 94 -14.40 14.70 4.52
C GLY A 94 -12.95 15.03 4.85
N ASN A 95 -12.37 14.31 5.80
CA ASN A 95 -10.94 14.37 6.05
C ASN A 95 -10.33 12.97 6.25
N LEU A 96 -9.06 12.84 5.87
CA LEU A 96 -8.24 11.65 6.03
C LEU A 96 -6.96 12.02 6.78
N THR A 97 -6.58 11.17 7.75
CA THR A 97 -5.38 11.33 8.58
C THR A 97 -4.65 9.99 8.74
N GLY A 98 -3.38 10.04 9.17
CA GLY A 98 -2.59 8.85 9.49
C GLY A 98 -1.51 8.49 8.46
N LEU A 99 -1.44 9.22 7.33
CA LEU A 99 -0.47 8.97 6.25
C LEU A 99 0.99 9.16 6.67
N GLN A 100 1.27 9.94 7.71
CA GLN A 100 2.63 10.17 8.20
C GLN A 100 3.24 8.92 8.86
N THR A 101 2.43 7.95 9.28
CA THR A 101 2.93 6.77 10.00
C THR A 101 3.00 5.60 9.05
N VAL A 102 4.21 5.17 8.71
CA VAL A 102 4.44 3.99 7.87
C VAL A 102 5.55 3.17 8.48
N ASN A 103 5.33 1.86 8.56
CA ASN A 103 6.31 0.92 9.07
C ASN A 103 6.71 -0.06 7.98
N ARG A 104 7.98 -0.46 7.95
CA ARG A 104 8.42 -1.59 7.14
C ARG A 104 7.94 -2.89 7.80
N LYS A 105 7.38 -3.81 7.01
CA LYS A 105 7.05 -5.18 7.43
C LYS A 105 8.15 -6.16 7.02
N SER A 106 8.56 -6.13 5.76
CA SER A 106 9.64 -6.98 5.24
C SER A 106 10.26 -6.36 4.00
N CYS A 107 11.50 -6.76 3.68
CA CYS A 107 12.15 -6.46 2.41
C CYS A 107 12.72 -7.74 1.82
N GLU A 108 12.74 -7.79 0.49
CA GLU A 108 13.40 -8.83 -0.29
C GLU A 108 14.88 -8.47 -0.49
N GLN A 109 15.71 -9.46 -0.81
CA GLN A 109 17.12 -9.22 -1.15
C GLN A 109 17.20 -8.24 -2.33
N PRO A 110 18.07 -7.21 -2.28
CA PRO A 110 18.26 -6.31 -3.40
C PRO A 110 18.64 -7.08 -4.67
N SER A 111 18.08 -6.64 -5.80
CA SER A 111 18.31 -7.27 -7.09
C SER A 111 18.88 -6.28 -8.09
N TRP A 112 19.79 -6.77 -8.94
CA TRP A 112 20.42 -5.99 -9.99
C TRP A 112 19.76 -6.30 -11.34
N ALA A 113 19.21 -5.28 -11.98
CA ALA A 113 18.61 -5.39 -13.31
C ALA A 113 19.04 -4.21 -14.18
N SER A 114 19.64 -4.52 -15.34
CA SER A 114 20.08 -3.49 -16.31
C SER A 114 20.99 -2.41 -15.70
N GLY A 115 21.82 -2.79 -14.73
CA GLY A 115 22.75 -1.87 -14.05
C GLY A 115 22.12 -0.99 -12.98
N ASN A 116 20.83 -1.16 -12.66
CA ASN A 116 20.18 -0.51 -11.53
C ASN A 116 19.98 -1.53 -10.40
N ILE A 117 20.05 -1.06 -9.16
CA ILE A 117 19.67 -1.82 -7.98
C ILE A 117 18.21 -1.53 -7.65
N SER A 118 17.44 -2.57 -7.36
CA SER A 118 16.07 -2.47 -6.86
C SER A 118 15.92 -3.21 -5.53
N VAL A 119 15.24 -2.58 -4.59
CA VAL A 119 14.75 -3.22 -3.36
C VAL A 119 13.23 -3.20 -3.36
N VAL A 120 12.64 -4.33 -2.97
CA VAL A 120 11.20 -4.50 -2.85
C VAL A 120 10.87 -4.71 -1.39
N CYS A 121 9.97 -3.90 -0.84
CA CYS A 121 9.57 -3.98 0.56
C CYS A 121 8.04 -3.96 0.69
N ASN A 122 7.52 -4.72 1.65
CA ASN A 122 6.17 -4.56 2.12
C ASN A 122 6.19 -3.52 3.25
N ILE A 123 5.38 -2.49 3.09
CA ILE A 123 5.17 -1.41 4.05
C ILE A 123 3.74 -1.49 4.59
N VAL A 124 3.55 -0.97 5.80
CA VAL A 124 2.28 -1.01 6.52
C VAL A 124 1.93 0.39 6.99
N LEU A 125 0.75 0.85 6.62
CA LEU A 125 0.11 1.98 7.27
C LEU A 125 -0.72 1.40 8.43
N PRO A 126 -0.34 1.64 9.69
CA PRO A 126 -0.92 0.94 10.83
C PRO A 126 -2.38 1.37 11.04
N GLU A 127 -2.69 2.63 10.81
CA GLU A 127 -4.01 3.20 11.03
C GLU A 127 -4.24 4.40 10.10
N ILE A 128 -5.34 4.37 9.36
CA ILE A 128 -5.88 5.50 8.60
C ILE A 128 -7.26 5.83 9.16
N ASP A 129 -7.44 7.10 9.50
CA ASP A 129 -8.67 7.62 10.07
C ASP A 129 -9.34 8.55 9.07
N VAL A 130 -10.60 8.24 8.74
CA VAL A 130 -11.45 9.03 7.86
C VAL A 130 -12.68 9.50 8.61
N LYS A 131 -12.99 10.79 8.52
CA LYS A 131 -14.19 11.38 9.12
C LYS A 131 -14.98 12.14 8.06
N TYR A 132 -16.29 12.00 8.11
CA TYR A 132 -17.21 12.82 7.32
C TYR A 132 -18.38 13.29 8.17
N GLU A 133 -18.90 14.45 7.77
CA GLU A 133 -20.24 14.88 8.13
C GLU A 133 -21.22 14.35 7.08
N GLY A 134 -22.39 13.93 7.53
CA GLY A 134 -23.39 13.29 6.71
C GLY A 134 -24.77 13.91 6.93
N ARG A 135 -25.54 14.01 5.86
CA ARG A 135 -26.96 14.35 5.92
C ARG A 135 -27.78 13.26 5.24
N TYR A 136 -28.72 12.69 5.97
CA TYR A 136 -29.69 11.75 5.44
C TYR A 136 -31.00 12.47 5.14
N GLN A 137 -31.58 12.21 3.99
CA GLN A 137 -32.90 12.68 3.57
C GLN A 137 -33.68 11.51 2.99
N ALA A 138 -34.91 11.29 3.45
CA ALA A 138 -35.82 10.34 2.85
C ALA A 138 -37.19 10.98 2.62
N ILE A 139 -37.71 10.77 1.41
CA ILE A 139 -39.01 11.25 0.98
C ILE A 139 -39.85 10.02 0.59
N THR A 140 -40.86 9.71 1.38
CA THR A 140 -41.79 8.59 1.14
C THR A 140 -43.12 9.13 0.63
N GLY A 141 -43.51 8.71 -0.57
CA GLY A 141 -44.82 9.00 -1.17
C GLY A 141 -45.76 7.80 -1.10
N TYR A 142 -46.99 8.04 -0.67
CA TYR A 142 -48.06 7.04 -0.60
C TYR A 142 -49.13 7.29 -1.68
N THR A 143 -49.81 6.24 -2.13
CA THR A 143 -50.94 6.31 -3.09
C THR A 143 -52.28 6.72 -2.44
N SER A 144 -52.29 6.92 -1.12
CA SER A 144 -53.44 7.28 -0.27
C SER A 144 -53.43 8.79 0.06
N PRO A 145 -54.58 9.45 0.38
CA PRO A 145 -54.67 10.92 0.50
C PRO A 145 -53.75 11.59 1.55
N TYR A 146 -53.05 10.81 2.37
CA TYR A 146 -52.13 11.30 3.39
C TYR A 146 -50.68 11.22 2.92
N GLY A 147 -50.29 12.28 2.20
CA GLY A 147 -49.07 13.03 2.49
C GLY A 147 -47.74 12.41 2.09
N VAL A 148 -46.88 13.25 1.53
CA VAL A 148 -45.45 12.98 1.43
C VAL A 148 -44.86 13.03 2.84
N HIS A 149 -44.17 11.97 3.27
CA HIS A 149 -43.43 11.95 4.52
C HIS A 149 -41.96 12.26 4.27
N ILE A 150 -41.43 13.28 4.96
CA ILE A 150 -40.03 13.69 4.85
C ILE A 150 -39.33 13.38 6.18
N ARG A 151 -38.21 12.67 6.10
CA ARG A 151 -37.31 12.42 7.22
C ARG A 151 -35.94 12.99 6.89
N GLN A 152 -35.40 13.84 7.75
CA GLN A 152 -34.05 14.39 7.60
C GLN A 152 -33.34 14.43 8.95
N PHE A 153 -32.06 14.09 8.97
CA PHE A 153 -31.19 14.27 10.12
C PHE A 153 -29.72 14.28 9.66
N ASP A 154 -28.88 14.90 10.48
CA ASP A 154 -27.44 14.93 10.28
C ASP A 154 -26.77 13.84 11.14
N PHE A 155 -25.63 13.35 10.67
CA PHE A 155 -24.83 12.33 11.34
C PHE A 155 -23.33 12.55 11.10
N HIS A 156 -22.51 11.96 11.95
CA HIS A 156 -21.07 11.87 11.73
C HIS A 156 -20.71 10.42 11.44
N VAL A 157 -19.85 10.19 10.46
CA VAL A 157 -19.27 8.86 10.20
C VAL A 157 -17.78 8.92 10.43
N LYS A 158 -17.26 7.93 11.17
CA LYS A 158 -15.84 7.66 11.31
C LYS A 158 -15.56 6.28 10.73
N LEU A 159 -14.57 6.20 9.85
CA LEU A 159 -13.98 4.96 9.40
C LEU A 159 -12.53 4.93 9.87
N THR A 160 -12.17 3.88 10.59
CA THR A 160 -10.78 3.57 10.94
C THR A 160 -10.39 2.32 10.15
N VAL A 161 -9.30 2.38 9.40
CA VAL A 161 -8.76 1.24 8.67
C VAL A 161 -7.40 0.91 9.23
N VAL A 162 -7.23 -0.32 9.71
CA VAL A 162 -5.97 -0.80 10.27
C VAL A 162 -5.29 -1.81 9.36
N ASP A 163 -3.96 -1.92 9.48
CA ASP A 163 -3.14 -2.90 8.76
C ASP A 163 -3.23 -2.80 7.22
N ILE A 164 -3.18 -1.58 6.65
CA ILE A 164 -3.09 -1.42 5.19
C ILE A 164 -1.68 -1.80 4.77
N GLU A 165 -1.52 -2.80 3.89
CA GLU A 165 -0.20 -3.20 3.40
C GLU A 165 -0.04 -2.81 1.93
N ALA A 166 1.11 -2.24 1.62
CA ALA A 166 1.51 -1.89 0.26
C ALA A 166 2.88 -2.46 -0.06
N LYS A 167 3.10 -2.79 -1.32
CA LYS A 167 4.37 -3.21 -1.88
C LYS A 167 5.04 -2.01 -2.53
N LEU A 168 6.20 -1.64 -2.01
CA LEU A 168 7.03 -0.54 -2.46
C LEU A 168 8.29 -1.09 -3.13
N GLU A 169 8.50 -0.79 -4.40
CA GLU A 169 9.75 -1.05 -5.11
C GLU A 169 10.50 0.26 -5.32
N VAL A 170 11.67 0.38 -4.69
CA VAL A 170 12.60 1.50 -4.90
C VAL A 170 13.73 1.03 -5.80
N THR A 171 14.08 1.84 -6.79
CA THR A 171 15.22 1.58 -7.68
C THR A 171 16.20 2.75 -7.65
N SER A 172 17.49 2.45 -7.72
CA SER A 172 18.55 3.44 -7.80
C SER A 172 19.54 3.06 -8.89
N SER A 173 19.97 4.06 -9.66
CA SER A 173 21.05 3.89 -10.63
C SER A 173 22.39 4.26 -9.98
N PRO A 174 23.45 3.44 -10.12
CA PRO A 174 24.79 3.77 -9.61
C PRO A 174 25.35 5.08 -10.16
N HIS A 175 24.89 5.52 -11.34
CA HIS A 175 25.36 6.71 -12.03
C HIS A 175 24.69 8.00 -11.53
N VAL A 176 23.37 7.96 -11.35
CA VAL A 176 22.57 9.13 -10.94
C VAL A 176 22.52 9.26 -9.43
N LYS A 177 22.58 8.13 -8.70
CA LYS A 177 22.52 8.01 -7.23
C LYS A 177 21.27 8.61 -6.59
N ILE A 178 20.26 8.93 -7.38
CA ILE A 178 18.96 9.39 -6.90
C ILE A 178 18.02 8.18 -6.98
N PRO A 179 17.62 7.61 -5.82
CA PRO A 179 16.63 6.54 -5.81
C PRO A 179 15.26 7.10 -6.19
N SER A 180 14.42 6.24 -6.75
CA SER A 180 13.07 6.59 -7.21
C SER A 180 12.13 5.40 -7.00
N ILE A 181 10.82 5.68 -6.91
CA ILE A 181 9.81 4.64 -6.79
C ILE A 181 9.53 4.06 -8.18
N LYS A 182 9.85 2.78 -8.34
CA LYS A 182 9.55 2.03 -9.57
C LYS A 182 8.14 1.47 -9.57
N ASN A 183 7.71 0.92 -8.43
CA ASN A 183 6.35 0.39 -8.26
C ASN A 183 5.82 0.69 -6.86
N LEU A 184 4.52 0.96 -6.78
CA LEU A 184 3.77 1.11 -5.54
C LEU A 184 2.40 0.48 -5.75
N GLU A 185 2.06 -0.52 -4.95
CA GLU A 185 0.84 -1.31 -5.11
C GLU A 185 0.23 -1.63 -3.75
N ILE A 186 -1.08 -1.47 -3.61
CA ILE A 186 -1.79 -1.89 -2.40
C ILE A 186 -1.97 -3.41 -2.44
N VAL A 187 -1.46 -4.11 -1.43
CA VAL A 187 -1.56 -5.58 -1.31
C VAL A 187 -2.82 -5.97 -0.54
N THR A 188 -3.15 -5.23 0.52
CA THR A 188 -4.39 -5.40 1.28
C THR A 188 -4.93 -4.03 1.70
N ALA A 189 -6.25 -3.87 1.56
CA ALA A 189 -6.96 -2.65 1.94
C ALA A 189 -7.18 -2.49 3.46
N GLY A 190 -6.62 -3.41 4.27
CA GLY A 190 -6.76 -3.39 5.72
C GLY A 190 -8.12 -3.87 6.23
N LYS A 191 -8.35 -3.68 7.53
CA LYS A 191 -9.61 -4.04 8.22
C LYS A 191 -10.39 -2.78 8.55
N PRO A 192 -11.55 -2.53 7.92
CA PRO A 192 -12.35 -1.35 8.20
C PRO A 192 -13.21 -1.51 9.46
N GLU A 193 -13.20 -0.50 10.31
CA GLU A 193 -14.13 -0.30 11.41
C GLU A 193 -14.91 0.99 11.18
N ILE A 194 -16.23 0.87 10.99
CA ILE A 194 -17.10 2.00 10.69
C ILE A 194 -18.00 2.25 11.89
N SER A 195 -18.02 3.49 12.37
CA SER A 195 -18.94 3.95 13.40
C SER A 195 -19.71 5.18 12.92
N PHE A 196 -20.95 5.29 13.39
CA PHE A 196 -21.81 6.44 13.12
C PHE A 196 -22.31 7.02 14.43
N VAL A 197 -22.36 8.34 14.49
CA VAL A 197 -22.99 9.06 15.60
C VAL A 197 -24.12 9.89 15.03
N THR A 198 -25.34 9.62 15.48
CA THR A 198 -26.54 10.39 15.12
C THR A 198 -26.99 11.21 16.33
N GLN A 199 -27.50 12.42 16.11
CA GLN A 199 -28.07 13.24 17.19
C GLN A 199 -29.48 12.78 17.60
N THR A 200 -30.06 11.87 16.83
CA THR A 200 -31.44 11.39 16.98
C THR A 200 -31.46 9.86 17.03
N ASP A 201 -32.35 9.28 17.85
CA ASP A 201 -32.62 7.83 17.94
C ASP A 201 -33.28 7.30 16.67
N VAL A 202 -32.52 7.28 15.58
CA VAL A 202 -32.98 6.92 14.25
C VAL A 202 -32.44 5.55 13.92
N ASN A 203 -33.33 4.56 13.95
CA ASN A 203 -33.03 3.19 13.52
C ASN A 203 -32.93 3.16 11.98
N ILE A 204 -31.78 3.53 11.45
CA ILE A 204 -31.42 3.33 10.03
C ILE A 204 -30.75 1.96 9.92
N SER A 205 -30.94 1.28 8.80
CA SER A 205 -30.08 0.14 8.47
C SER A 205 -28.63 0.63 8.33
N PHE A 206 -27.83 0.39 9.37
CA PHE A 206 -26.39 0.62 9.39
C PHE A 206 -25.70 0.00 8.17
N GLU A 207 -26.17 -1.17 7.73
CA GLU A 207 -25.64 -1.92 6.59
C GLU A 207 -25.73 -1.13 5.27
N GLN A 208 -26.83 -0.41 5.04
CA GLN A 208 -27.00 0.36 3.80
C GLN A 208 -26.04 1.55 3.74
N ILE A 209 -25.88 2.28 4.83
CA ILE A 209 -25.00 3.47 4.87
C ILE A 209 -23.53 3.05 4.87
N SER A 210 -23.16 2.04 5.67
CA SER A 210 -21.78 1.56 5.79
C SER A 210 -21.25 0.95 4.49
N GLY A 211 -22.03 0.13 3.81
CA GLY A 211 -21.60 -0.53 2.57
C GLY A 211 -21.28 0.47 1.45
N HIS A 212 -22.15 1.46 1.24
CA HIS A 212 -21.93 2.50 0.23
C HIS A 212 -20.78 3.44 0.60
N PHE A 213 -20.69 3.84 1.87
CA PHE A 213 -19.60 4.66 2.35
C PHE A 213 -18.25 3.97 2.14
N TYR A 214 -18.14 2.70 2.54
CA TYR A 214 -16.90 1.93 2.41
C TYR A 214 -16.47 1.73 0.96
N HIS A 215 -17.41 1.39 0.08
CA HIS A 215 -17.11 1.24 -1.35
C HIS A 215 -16.58 2.55 -1.96
N LYS A 216 -17.21 3.68 -1.62
CA LYS A 216 -16.77 4.99 -2.11
C LYS A 216 -15.42 5.39 -1.53
N TYR A 217 -15.19 5.12 -0.25
CA TYR A 217 -13.89 5.31 0.40
C TYR A 217 -12.79 4.53 -0.32
N ASN A 218 -12.96 3.23 -0.59
CA ASN A 218 -11.92 2.42 -1.23
C ASN A 218 -11.50 2.99 -2.59
N THR A 219 -12.47 3.44 -3.39
CA THR A 219 -12.18 4.05 -4.69
C THR A 219 -11.38 5.34 -4.54
N LEU A 220 -11.79 6.22 -3.62
CA LEU A 220 -11.11 7.49 -3.36
C LEU A 220 -9.71 7.27 -2.78
N PHE A 221 -9.57 6.31 -1.87
CA PHE A 221 -8.31 6.00 -1.22
C PHE A 221 -7.29 5.44 -2.22
N GLU A 222 -7.70 4.52 -3.09
CA GLU A 222 -6.79 3.97 -4.11
C GLU A 222 -6.29 5.04 -5.09
N GLU A 223 -7.19 5.90 -5.59
CA GLU A 223 -6.84 7.01 -6.48
C GLU A 223 -5.86 7.98 -5.79
N PHE A 224 -6.17 8.38 -4.57
CA PHE A 224 -5.32 9.27 -3.77
C PHE A 224 -3.96 8.64 -3.42
N PHE A 225 -3.95 7.36 -3.04
CA PHE A 225 -2.74 6.64 -2.64
C PHE A 225 -1.74 6.50 -3.79
N LEU A 226 -2.25 6.26 -5.00
CA LEU A 226 -1.42 6.09 -6.19
C LEU A 226 -1.04 7.41 -6.88
N ALA A 227 -1.67 8.53 -6.49
CA ALA A 227 -1.39 9.87 -6.99
C ALA A 227 -0.62 10.72 -5.96
N ASP A 228 -1.34 11.44 -5.10
CA ASP A 228 -0.76 12.46 -4.20
C ASP A 228 0.20 11.86 -3.17
N TYR A 229 -0.18 10.72 -2.60
CA TYR A 229 0.66 10.05 -1.61
C TYR A 229 1.90 9.41 -2.23
N ARG A 230 1.78 8.87 -3.45
CA ARG A 230 2.92 8.39 -4.23
C ARG A 230 3.94 9.50 -4.45
N GLU A 231 3.51 10.70 -4.83
CA GLU A 231 4.41 11.83 -5.03
C GLU A 231 5.14 12.21 -3.73
N ALA A 232 4.43 12.20 -2.60
CA ALA A 232 5.05 12.43 -1.29
C ALA A 232 6.09 11.35 -0.95
N LEU A 233 5.78 10.07 -1.21
CA LEU A 233 6.72 8.97 -1.03
C LEU A 233 7.94 9.08 -1.97
N GLU A 234 7.75 9.49 -3.23
CA GLU A 234 8.84 9.72 -4.18
C GLU A 234 9.81 10.78 -3.64
N ARG A 235 9.30 11.91 -3.15
CA ARG A 235 10.13 12.95 -2.50
C ARG A 235 10.87 12.43 -1.27
N ALA A 236 10.22 11.59 -0.45
CA ALA A 236 10.85 11.01 0.73
C ALA A 236 12.01 10.07 0.35
N VAL A 237 11.78 9.22 -0.65
CA VAL A 237 12.78 8.29 -1.20
C VAL A 237 13.98 9.04 -1.77
N GLU A 238 13.74 10.06 -2.59
CA GLU A 238 14.78 10.90 -3.21
C GLU A 238 15.64 11.68 -2.20
N SER A 239 15.12 11.91 -1.00
CA SER A 239 15.82 12.67 0.05
C SER A 239 16.97 11.90 0.71
N VAL A 240 17.05 10.59 0.48
CA VAL A 240 18.09 9.72 1.07
C VAL A 240 18.93 9.12 -0.06
N THR A 241 20.25 9.14 0.08
CA THR A 241 21.13 8.46 -0.88
C THR A 241 21.09 6.95 -0.64
N TYR A 242 20.87 6.16 -1.69
CA TYR A 242 20.87 4.71 -1.58
C TYR A 242 22.29 4.19 -1.22
N PRO A 243 22.41 3.27 -0.24
CA PRO A 243 23.71 2.73 0.18
C PRO A 243 24.37 1.95 -0.97
N GLN A 244 25.69 2.08 -1.11
CA GLN A 244 26.47 1.33 -2.09
C GLN A 244 27.26 0.26 -1.33
N SER A 245 27.13 -1.02 -1.68
CA SER A 245 28.18 -1.98 -1.31
C SER A 245 29.46 -1.63 -2.06
N ALA A 246 30.54 -1.35 -1.32
CA ALA A 246 31.87 -1.07 -1.84
C ALA A 246 32.56 -2.34 -2.38
#